data_AF-A0A914P0J2-F1
#
_entry.id   AF-A0A914P0J2-F1
#
_cell.length_a   1.000
_cell.length_b   1.000
_cell.length_c   1.000
_cell.angle_alpha   90.00
_cell.angle_beta   90.00
_cell.angle_gamma   90.00
#
_symmetry.space_group_name_H-M   'P 1'
#
loop_
_entity.id
_entity.type
_entity.pdbx_description
1 polymer ?
#
loop_
_entity_poly.entity_id
_entity_poly.type
_entity_poly.pdbx_seq_one_letter_code
_entity_poly.pdbx_strand_id
1 'polypeptide(L)'
;MTAAHFSEEFTQWFFDLPKTEALEKAYNALEVHHTASNSEINRAFRSLSMIYHPDRRSGSEERFMELQIYMAIIKAARGQL
;
A
#
# COMPACT_ATOMS: atom_id res chain seq x y z
N MET A 1 -15.91 -10.92 9.75
CA MET A 1 -14.80 -10.63 8.83
C MET A 1 -13.81 -9.74 9.57
N THR A 2 -12.67 -10.28 10.00
CA THR A 2 -11.62 -9.50 10.67
C THR A 2 -10.76 -8.79 9.61
N ALA A 3 -10.24 -7.60 9.91
CA ALA A 3 -9.43 -6.81 8.98
C ALA A 3 -8.18 -7.57 8.46
N ALA A 4 -7.63 -8.49 9.27
CA ALA A 4 -6.53 -9.37 8.88
C ALA A 4 -6.90 -10.30 7.70
N HIS A 5 -8.11 -10.87 7.73
CA HIS A 5 -8.59 -11.79 6.69
C HIS A 5 -8.85 -11.08 5.36
N PHE A 6 -9.28 -9.81 5.42
CA PHE A 6 -9.46 -8.98 4.23
C PHE A 6 -8.14 -8.72 3.50
N SER A 7 -7.02 -8.60 4.23
CA SER A 7 -5.70 -8.45 3.61
C SER A 7 -5.17 -9.76 3.06
N GLU A 8 -5.34 -10.90 3.75
CA GLU A 8 -4.74 -12.17 3.34
C GLU A 8 -5.34 -12.71 2.04
N GLU A 9 -6.67 -12.77 1.93
CA GLU A 9 -7.36 -13.29 0.74
C GLU A 9 -7.27 -12.33 -0.46
N PHE A 10 -7.37 -11.02 -0.21
CA PHE A 10 -7.37 -10.01 -1.28
C PHE A 10 -5.98 -9.75 -1.87
N THR A 11 -4.93 -9.79 -1.05
CA THR A 11 -3.54 -9.61 -1.55
C THR A 11 -3.12 -10.78 -2.43
N GLN A 12 -3.58 -12.01 -2.09
CA GLN A 12 -3.28 -13.20 -2.87
C GLN A 12 -4.04 -13.21 -4.22
N TRP A 13 -5.25 -12.66 -4.26
CA TRP A 13 -6.03 -12.48 -5.50
C TRP A 13 -5.54 -11.32 -6.38
N PHE A 14 -5.07 -10.21 -5.80
CA PHE A 14 -4.72 -9.00 -6.56
C PHE A 14 -3.30 -9.01 -7.12
N PHE A 15 -2.35 -9.63 -6.41
CA PHE A 15 -0.95 -9.60 -6.83
C PHE A 15 -0.48 -10.90 -7.49
N ASP A 16 -0.94 -12.08 -7.08
CA ASP A 16 -0.34 -13.37 -7.50
C ASP A 16 1.21 -13.35 -7.43
N LEU A 17 1.76 -12.62 -6.44
CA LEU A 17 3.20 -12.40 -6.26
C LEU A 17 3.71 -13.06 -4.97
N PRO A 18 4.97 -13.55 -4.95
CA PRO A 18 5.66 -13.87 -3.72
C PRO A 18 5.70 -12.66 -2.77
N LYS A 19 5.56 -12.91 -1.47
CA LYS A 19 5.53 -11.87 -0.41
C LYS A 19 6.70 -10.87 -0.49
N THR A 20 7.89 -11.34 -0.87
CA THR A 20 9.09 -10.50 -1.00
C THR A 20 8.97 -9.50 -2.14
N GLU A 21 8.47 -9.93 -3.30
CA GLU A 21 8.30 -9.08 -4.48
C GLU A 21 7.16 -8.08 -4.28
N ALA A 22 6.06 -8.52 -3.65
CA ALA A 22 4.96 -7.63 -3.27
C ALA A 22 5.41 -6.51 -2.32
N LEU A 23 6.30 -6.83 -1.38
CA LEU A 23 6.84 -5.86 -0.43
C LEU A 23 7.79 -4.85 -1.09
N GLU A 24 8.67 -5.30 -1.98
CA GLU A 24 9.54 -4.42 -2.75
C GLU A 24 8.72 -3.48 -3.65
N LYS A 25 7.73 -4.03 -4.36
CA LYS A 25 6.80 -3.26 -5.18
C LYS A 25 6.04 -2.22 -4.36
N ALA A 26 5.63 -2.55 -3.13
CA ALA A 26 4.97 -1.61 -2.24
C ALA A 26 5.87 -0.43 -1.84
N TYR A 27 7.12 -0.69 -1.47
CA TYR A 27 8.08 0.38 -1.15
C TYR A 27 8.36 1.27 -2.36
N ASN A 28 8.54 0.67 -3.54
CA ASN A 28 8.75 1.39 -4.79
C ASN A 28 7.53 2.24 -5.18
N ALA A 29 6.32 1.72 -5.01
CA ALA A 29 5.08 2.44 -5.29
C ALA A 29 4.85 3.64 -4.36
N LEU A 30 5.35 3.56 -3.12
CA LEU A 30 5.37 4.70 -2.19
C LEU A 30 6.58 5.62 -2.40
N GLU A 31 7.47 5.32 -3.35
CA GLU A 31 8.69 6.07 -3.62
C GLU A 31 9.60 6.21 -2.38
N VAL A 32 9.67 5.16 -1.55
CA VAL A 32 10.48 5.14 -0.33
C VAL A 32 11.40 3.93 -0.31
N HIS A 33 12.53 4.07 0.41
CA HIS A 33 13.46 2.97 0.61
C HIS A 33 12.91 1.96 1.64
N HIS A 34 13.31 0.69 1.55
CA HIS A 34 12.87 -0.36 2.48
C HIS A 34 13.29 -0.10 3.94
N THR A 35 14.33 0.72 4.16
CA THR A 35 14.77 1.17 5.49
C THR A 35 14.06 2.44 5.97
N ALA A 36 13.11 2.97 5.21
CA ALA A 36 12.38 4.18 5.58
C ALA A 36 11.66 3.99 6.92
N SER A 37 11.63 5.07 7.69
CA SER A 37 10.91 5.14 8.95
C SER A 37 9.40 5.13 8.72
N ASN A 38 8.64 4.77 9.76
CA ASN A 38 7.17 4.79 9.68
C ASN A 38 6.64 6.19 9.35
N SER A 39 7.30 7.25 9.83
CA SER A 39 6.89 8.64 9.55
C SER A 39 7.08 8.99 8.08
N GLU A 40 8.19 8.57 7.46
CA GLU A 40 8.44 8.78 6.02
C GLU A 40 7.43 8.02 5.17
N ILE A 41 7.18 6.74 5.47
CA ILE A 41 6.19 5.91 4.77
C ILE A 41 4.80 6.55 4.87
N ASN A 42 4.37 6.94 6.08
CA ASN A 42 3.08 7.59 6.29
C ASN A 42 2.98 8.94 5.57
N ARG A 43 4.07 9.70 5.49
CA ARG A 43 4.11 10.98 4.77
C ARG A 43 3.95 10.76 3.26
N ALA A 44 4.71 9.83 2.69
CA ALA A 44 4.62 9.49 1.27
C ALA A 44 3.22 9.00 0.90
N PHE A 45 2.67 8.07 1.68
CA PHE A 45 1.31 7.57 1.51
C PHE A 45 0.25 8.67 1.53
N ARG A 46 0.33 9.63 2.47
CA ARG A 46 -0.60 10.77 2.53
C ARG A 46 -0.47 11.67 1.30
N SER A 47 0.75 11.96 0.86
CA SER A 47 1.00 12.75 -0.35
C SER A 47 0.38 12.10 -1.59
N LEU A 48 0.66 10.81 -1.82
CA LEU A 48 0.11 10.06 -2.95
C LEU A 48 -1.40 9.91 -2.86
N SER A 49 -1.95 9.70 -1.65
CA SER A 49 -3.39 9.65 -1.42
C SER A 49 -4.08 10.93 -1.87
N MET A 50 -3.51 12.10 -1.59
CA MET A 50 -4.06 13.38 -2.02
C MET A 50 -4.01 13.59 -3.53
N ILE A 51 -3.08 12.94 -4.24
CA ILE A 51 -2.93 13.01 -5.69
C ILE A 51 -3.94 12.08 -6.36
N TYR A 52 -4.05 10.84 -5.89
CA TYR A 52 -4.88 9.80 -6.50
C TYR A 52 -6.32 9.78 -6.02
N HIS A 53 -6.69 10.53 -4.97
CA HIS A 53 -8.05 10.53 -4.43
C HIS A 53 -9.10 10.76 -5.53
N PRO A 54 -10.16 9.92 -5.63
CA PRO A 54 -11.13 9.99 -6.73
C PRO A 54 -11.85 11.33 -6.85
N ASP A 55 -12.03 12.06 -5.75
CA ASP A 55 -12.62 13.42 -5.77
C ASP A 55 -11.71 14.48 -6.41
N ARG A 56 -10.45 14.17 -6.71
CA ARG A 56 -9.54 15.08 -7.40
C ARG A 56 -9.76 14.97 -8.90
N ARG A 57 -9.60 16.09 -9.60
CA ARG A 57 -9.69 16.16 -11.06
C ARG A 57 -8.72 15.21 -11.80
N SER A 58 -7.56 14.95 -11.20
CA SER A 58 -6.55 14.00 -11.69
C SER A 58 -6.52 12.68 -10.89
N GLY A 59 -7.56 12.43 -10.08
CA GLY A 59 -7.69 11.25 -9.26
C GLY A 59 -7.93 9.99 -10.08
N SER A 60 -7.67 8.85 -9.46
CA SER A 60 -7.98 7.53 -10.03
C SER A 60 -8.31 6.60 -8.87
N GLU A 61 -9.54 6.11 -8.85
CA GLU A 61 -10.02 5.16 -7.84
C GLU A 61 -9.14 3.90 -7.81
N GLU A 62 -8.78 3.38 -8.97
CA GLU A 62 -7.88 2.23 -9.13
C GLU A 62 -6.52 2.50 -8.47
N ARG A 63 -5.86 3.63 -8.80
CA ARG A 63 -4.57 4.01 -8.19
C ARG A 63 -4.67 4.25 -6.70
N PHE A 64 -5.78 4.85 -6.26
CA PHE A 64 -6.03 5.05 -4.85
C PHE A 64 -6.16 3.72 -4.11
N MET A 65 -6.89 2.75 -4.68
CA MET A 65 -7.03 1.40 -4.14
C MET A 65 -5.69 0.65 -4.11
N GLU A 66 -4.92 0.66 -5.21
CA GLU A 66 -3.57 0.09 -5.26
C GLU A 66 -2.69 0.63 -4.13
N LEU A 67 -2.71 1.95 -3.92
CA LEU A 67 -1.97 2.61 -2.85
C LEU A 67 -2.39 2.14 -1.45
N GLN A 68 -3.68 1.90 -1.21
CA GLN A 68 -4.16 1.33 0.06
C GLN A 68 -3.58 -0.07 0.28
N ILE A 69 -3.54 -0.91 -0.76
CA ILE A 69 -3.03 -2.28 -0.66
C ILE A 69 -1.53 -2.27 -0.37
N TYR A 70 -0.75 -1.44 -1.08
CA TYR A 70 0.69 -1.30 -0.80
C TYR A 70 0.97 -0.89 0.64
N MET A 71 0.18 0.05 1.18
CA MET A 71 0.30 0.45 2.57
C MET A 71 -0.05 -0.68 3.54
N ALA A 72 -1.08 -1.49 3.24
CA ALA A 72 -1.43 -2.66 4.03
C ALA A 72 -0.31 -3.71 4.04
N ILE A 73 0.31 -3.98 2.88
CA ILE A 73 1.47 -4.90 2.77
C ILE A 73 2.63 -4.43 3.65
N ILE A 74 2.98 -3.15 3.59
CA ILE A 74 4.07 -2.58 4.40
C ILE A 74 3.73 -2.69 5.90
N LYS A 75 2.50 -2.37 6.31
CA LYS A 75 2.08 -2.51 7.71
C LYS A 75 2.10 -3.96 8.19
N ALA A 76 1.64 -4.90 7.37
CA ALA A 76 1.69 -6.33 7.65
C ALA A 76 3.13 -6.80 7.88
N ALA A 77 4.05 -6.43 6.98
CA ALA A 77 5.46 -6.78 7.07
C ALA A 77 6.14 -6.19 8.33
N ARG A 78 5.61 -5.08 8.86
CA ARG A 78 6.11 -4.41 10.06
C ARG A 78 5.37 -4.81 11.34
N GLY A 79 4.40 -5.73 11.26
CA GLY A 79 3.62 -6.19 12.42
C GLY A 79 2.67 -5.14 13.00
N GLN A 80 2.06 -4.32 12.14
CA GLN A 80 1.22 -3.16 12.53
C GLN A 80 -0.26 -3.29 12.12
N LEU A 81 -0.71 -4.50 11.78
CA LEU A 81 -2.10 -4.82 11.45
C LEU A 81 -2.88 -5.33 12.66
#